data_AF-B3E9F1-F1
#
_entry.id   AF-B3E9F1-F1
#
_cell.length_a   1.000
_cell.length_b   1.000
_cell.length_c   1.000
_cell.angle_alpha   90.00
_cell.angle_beta   90.00
_cell.angle_gamma   90.00
#
_symmetry.space_group_name_H-M   'P 1'
#
loop_
_entity.id
_entity.type
_entity.pdbx_description
1 polymer ?
#
loop_
_entity_poly.entity_id
_entity_poly.type
_entity_poly.pdbx_seq_one_letter_code
_entity_poly.pdbx_strand_id
1 'polypeptide(L)'
;MKACLTLLFSGMVLLIGTTASFAIELAALDRVSVLMPKTKVVAILGAPDKVAELEGLAVELYQIHDAAPLLSVGLFYEHERALAGTALVFKGNTATATLARLKQHGFRALEEKGAYLRLEGKDDDTGRPVIVTISRLEDLTTVTTFEKAFYEQRNNR
;
A
#
# COMPACT_ATOMS: atom_id res chain seq x y z
N MET A 1 21.60 -18.59 4.75
CA MET A 1 20.49 -18.94 3.85
C MET A 1 19.67 -17.69 3.61
N LYS A 2 19.76 -17.10 2.41
CA LYS A 2 19.08 -15.86 2.05
C LYS A 2 17.65 -16.23 1.61
N ALA A 3 16.68 -16.06 2.48
CA ALA A 3 15.28 -16.09 2.08
C ALA A 3 15.01 -14.81 1.29
N CYS A 4 14.92 -14.95 -0.02
CA CYS A 4 14.35 -13.97 -0.94
C CYS A 4 12.87 -13.85 -0.55
N LEU A 5 12.54 -12.85 0.26
CA LEU A 5 11.19 -12.60 0.76
C LEU A 5 10.50 -11.73 -0.28
N THR A 6 9.79 -12.40 -1.17
CA THR A 6 8.92 -11.85 -2.19
C THR A 6 7.55 -12.34 -1.73
N LEU A 7 6.55 -11.49 -1.44
CA LEU A 7 5.20 -11.69 -1.99
C LEU A 7 4.06 -10.72 -1.66
N LEU A 8 4.13 -9.69 -0.79
CA LEU A 8 2.95 -8.80 -0.68
C LEU A 8 2.84 -7.80 -1.83
N PHE A 9 3.96 -7.20 -2.24
CA PHE A 9 3.97 -6.38 -3.44
C PHE A 9 3.78 -7.23 -4.69
N SER A 10 4.37 -8.43 -4.76
CA SER A 10 4.23 -9.31 -5.94
C SER A 10 2.77 -9.69 -6.24
N GLY A 11 1.94 -9.89 -5.22
CA GLY A 11 0.52 -10.21 -5.41
C GLY A 11 -0.28 -9.11 -6.13
N MET A 12 0.04 -7.83 -5.86
CA MET A 12 -0.65 -6.66 -6.41
C MET A 12 0.04 -6.05 -7.65
N VAL A 13 1.36 -6.23 -7.78
CA VAL A 13 2.22 -5.73 -8.86
C VAL A 13 2.12 -6.55 -10.15
N LEU A 14 1.55 -7.76 -10.10
CA LEU A 14 1.43 -8.68 -11.24
C LEU A 14 0.53 -8.21 -12.40
N LEU A 15 -0.01 -6.99 -12.35
CA LEU A 15 -0.76 -6.33 -13.44
C LEU A 15 0.11 -5.43 -14.34
N ILE A 16 1.41 -5.31 -14.06
CA ILE A 16 2.30 -4.33 -14.68
C ILE A 16 3.18 -5.01 -15.74
N GLY A 17 3.12 -4.51 -16.99
CA GLY A 17 3.93 -5.00 -18.10
C GLY A 17 5.43 -4.76 -17.87
N THR A 18 6.25 -5.76 -18.14
CA THR A 18 7.67 -5.80 -17.76
C THR A 18 8.55 -4.97 -18.72
N THR A 19 9.00 -3.79 -18.29
CA THR A 19 10.23 -3.19 -18.86
C THR A 19 11.24 -2.86 -17.76
N ALA A 20 12.52 -2.73 -18.10
CA ALA A 20 13.62 -2.72 -17.12
C ALA A 20 13.57 -1.56 -16.09
N SER A 21 13.01 -0.40 -16.45
CA SER A 21 12.83 0.74 -15.52
C SER A 21 11.77 0.44 -14.45
N PHE A 22 10.74 -0.33 -14.82
CA PHE A 22 9.62 -0.73 -13.94
C PHE A 22 10.13 -1.53 -12.74
N ALA A 23 11.13 -2.39 -12.98
CA ALA A 23 11.65 -3.28 -11.96
C ALA A 23 12.36 -2.52 -10.81
N ILE A 24 12.92 -1.33 -11.07
CA ILE A 24 13.72 -0.61 -10.07
C ILE A 24 12.83 0.10 -9.05
N GLU A 25 11.83 0.86 -9.52
CA GLU A 25 10.88 1.55 -8.62
C GLU A 25 10.06 0.54 -7.80
N LEU A 26 9.62 -0.55 -8.44
CA LEU A 26 8.88 -1.62 -7.77
C LEU A 26 9.75 -2.40 -6.78
N ALA A 27 11.01 -2.70 -7.11
CA ALA A 27 11.93 -3.36 -6.18
C ALA A 27 12.33 -2.45 -5.01
N ALA A 28 12.35 -1.14 -5.19
CA ALA A 28 12.55 -0.20 -4.10
C ALA A 28 11.33 -0.18 -3.17
N LEU A 29 10.12 -0.14 -3.72
CA LEU A 29 8.87 -0.21 -2.95
C LEU A 29 8.71 -1.53 -2.18
N ASP A 30 9.10 -2.65 -2.77
CA ASP A 30 9.10 -3.98 -2.13
C ASP A 30 9.99 -4.03 -0.87
N ARG A 31 10.94 -3.11 -0.74
CA ARG A 31 11.82 -3.00 0.44
C ARG A 31 11.23 -2.12 1.54
N VAL A 32 10.08 -1.50 1.33
CA VAL A 32 9.40 -0.64 2.31
C VAL A 32 8.31 -1.44 3.01
N SER A 33 8.46 -1.57 4.32
CA SER A 33 7.54 -2.34 5.17
C SER A 33 6.87 -1.45 6.20
N VAL A 34 5.67 -1.83 6.63
CA VAL A 34 4.95 -1.15 7.72
C VAL A 34 5.82 -1.17 8.99
N LEU A 35 5.74 -0.10 9.77
CA LEU A 35 6.57 0.25 10.93
C LEU A 35 8.04 0.57 10.63
N MET A 36 8.44 0.66 9.36
CA MET A 36 9.76 1.15 9.00
C MET A 36 9.93 2.62 9.42
N PRO A 37 11.07 3.04 10.02
CA PRO A 37 11.34 4.43 10.30
C PRO A 37 11.39 5.27 9.02
N LYS A 38 10.79 6.48 9.04
CA LYS A 38 10.78 7.44 7.92
C LYS A 38 12.16 7.64 7.29
N THR A 39 13.21 7.79 8.10
CA THR A 39 14.58 7.98 7.60
C THR A 39 15.08 6.81 6.74
N LYS A 40 14.68 5.58 7.07
CA LYS A 40 15.03 4.39 6.30
C LYS A 40 14.21 4.28 5.02
N VAL A 41 12.95 4.72 5.05
CA VAL A 41 12.09 4.80 3.86
C VAL A 41 12.68 5.78 2.85
N VAL A 42 13.01 7.00 3.29
CA VAL A 42 13.62 8.03 2.43
C VAL A 42 14.98 7.57 1.87
N ALA A 43 15.76 6.80 2.64
CA ALA A 43 17.00 6.21 2.14
C ALA A 43 16.80 5.16 1.03
N ILE A 44 15.60 4.55 0.94
CA ILE A 44 15.26 3.56 -0.10
C ILE A 44 14.60 4.23 -1.31
N LEU A 45 13.64 5.13 -1.07
CA LEU A 45 12.81 5.73 -2.12
C LEU A 45 13.29 7.10 -2.61
N GLY A 46 14.21 7.74 -1.88
CA GLY A 46 14.57 9.13 -2.13
C GLY A 46 13.61 10.11 -1.45
N ALA A 47 13.67 11.38 -1.87
CA ALA A 47 12.79 12.42 -1.35
C ALA A 47 11.37 12.28 -1.93
N PRO A 48 10.31 12.52 -1.14
CA PRO A 48 8.94 12.48 -1.65
C PRO A 48 8.65 13.68 -2.57
N ASP A 49 7.81 13.47 -3.58
CA ASP A 49 7.34 14.52 -4.48
C ASP A 49 6.45 15.54 -3.77
N LYS A 50 5.68 15.07 -2.79
CA LYS A 50 4.82 15.91 -1.97
C LYS A 50 4.73 15.40 -0.54
N VAL A 51 4.69 16.33 0.39
CA VAL A 51 4.35 16.08 1.80
C VAL A 51 3.04 16.79 2.12
N ALA A 52 2.15 16.11 2.81
CA ALA A 52 0.87 16.63 3.26
C ALA A 52 0.56 16.15 4.68
N GLU A 53 -0.50 16.68 5.26
CA GLU A 53 -1.08 16.17 6.50
C GLU A 53 -2.52 15.74 6.23
N LEU A 54 -2.89 14.54 6.69
CA LEU A 54 -4.26 14.04 6.60
C LEU A 54 -4.70 13.54 7.96
N GLU A 55 -5.68 14.24 8.54
CA GLU A 55 -6.27 13.93 9.84
C GLU A 55 -5.24 13.81 10.99
N GLY A 56 -4.09 14.48 10.91
CA GLY A 56 -3.01 14.34 11.90
C GLY A 56 -2.02 13.19 11.62
N LEU A 57 -2.01 12.65 10.40
CA LEU A 57 -0.92 11.82 9.87
C LEU A 57 -0.12 12.62 8.86
N ALA A 58 1.21 12.53 8.97
CA ALA A 58 2.07 13.01 7.90
C ALA A 58 1.97 12.02 6.72
N VAL A 59 1.75 12.55 5.52
CA VAL A 59 1.61 11.76 4.31
C VAL A 59 2.70 12.18 3.34
N GLU A 60 3.52 11.22 2.92
CA GLU A 60 4.46 11.39 1.83
C GLU A 60 3.88 10.75 0.57
N LEU A 61 3.92 11.47 -0.55
CA LEU A 61 3.47 10.99 -1.84
C LEU A 61 4.67 10.86 -2.78
N TYR A 62 4.79 9.68 -3.39
CA TYR A 62 5.78 9.34 -4.40
C TYR A 62 5.05 9.06 -5.71
N GLN A 63 5.35 9.82 -6.76
CA GLN A 63 4.88 9.58 -8.12
C GLN A 63 5.65 8.42 -8.72
N ILE A 64 4.93 7.58 -9.45
CA ILE A 64 5.47 6.39 -10.10
C ILE A 64 5.33 6.61 -11.59
N HIS A 65 6.45 6.76 -12.27
CA HIS A 65 6.47 7.15 -13.69
C HIS A 65 6.51 5.94 -14.60
N ASP A 66 7.24 4.91 -14.18
CA ASP A 66 7.53 3.76 -15.01
C ASP A 66 6.90 2.49 -14.43
N ALA A 67 5.71 2.54 -13.82
CA ALA A 67 5.06 1.32 -13.31
C ALA A 67 3.55 1.23 -13.58
N ALA A 68 3.10 1.71 -14.74
CA ALA A 68 1.68 1.64 -15.12
C ALA A 68 1.08 0.22 -14.97
N PRO A 69 -0.11 0.07 -14.35
CA PRO A 69 -1.05 1.14 -14.03
C PRO A 69 -0.83 1.84 -12.68
N LEU A 70 0.19 1.50 -11.89
CA LEU A 70 0.49 2.22 -10.65
C LEU A 70 0.95 3.65 -10.97
N LEU A 71 0.26 4.65 -10.40
CA LEU A 71 0.52 6.06 -10.61
C LEU A 71 1.26 6.70 -9.44
N SER A 72 0.93 6.29 -8.21
CA SER A 72 1.57 6.85 -7.02
C SER A 72 1.45 5.94 -5.81
N VAL A 73 2.37 6.17 -4.86
CA VAL A 73 2.37 5.56 -3.54
C VAL A 73 2.28 6.63 -2.48
N GLY A 74 1.30 6.51 -1.59
CA GLY A 74 1.17 7.31 -0.38
C GLY A 74 1.70 6.54 0.83
N LEU A 75 2.52 7.17 1.66
CA LEU A 75 3.04 6.60 2.89
C LEU A 75 2.56 7.43 4.07
N PHE A 76 1.87 6.79 5.02
CA PHE A 76 1.27 7.45 6.18
C PHE A 76 2.13 7.23 7.42
N TYR A 77 2.49 8.30 8.11
CA TYR A 77 3.30 8.28 9.32
C TYR A 77 2.56 8.91 10.49
N GLU A 78 2.68 8.28 11.66
CA GLU A 78 2.26 8.92 12.91
C GLU A 78 3.35 9.90 13.37
N HIS A 79 3.14 11.21 13.25
CA HIS A 79 4.00 12.28 13.78
C HIS A 79 5.53 12.05 13.61
N GLU A 80 6.01 11.97 12.37
CA GLU A 80 7.43 11.70 12.01
C GLU A 80 8.02 10.36 12.49
N ARG A 81 7.18 9.44 12.99
CA ARG A 81 7.61 8.12 13.47
C ARG A 81 7.57 7.07 12.35
N ALA A 82 7.21 5.85 12.74
CA ALA A 82 7.18 4.67 11.90
C ALA A 82 6.03 4.72 10.88
N LEU A 83 6.22 4.07 9.73
CA LEU A 83 5.21 3.90 8.71
C LEU A 83 3.97 3.20 9.30
N ALA A 84 2.85 3.89 9.38
CA ALA A 84 1.60 3.37 9.93
C ALA A 84 0.74 2.67 8.87
N GLY A 85 0.89 3.09 7.61
CA GLY A 85 0.20 2.47 6.49
C GLY A 85 0.68 3.00 5.13
N THR A 86 0.12 2.42 4.08
CA THR A 86 0.46 2.74 2.69
C THR A 86 -0.81 2.87 1.86
N ALA A 87 -0.76 3.63 0.78
CA ALA A 87 -1.78 3.67 -0.26
C ALA A 87 -1.12 3.48 -1.62
N LEU A 88 -1.71 2.64 -2.45
CA LEU A 88 -1.30 2.40 -3.84
C LEU A 88 -2.43 2.88 -4.75
N VAL A 89 -2.12 3.84 -5.62
CA VAL A 89 -3.10 4.46 -6.53
C VAL A 89 -2.86 3.97 -7.94
N PHE A 90 -3.84 3.27 -8.50
CA PHE A 90 -3.79 2.71 -9.84
C PHE A 90 -4.72 3.46 -10.79
N LYS A 91 -4.27 3.62 -12.03
CA LYS A 91 -5.12 3.98 -13.15
C LYS A 91 -5.98 2.78 -13.57
N GLY A 92 -7.24 3.03 -13.86
CA GLY A 92 -8.24 2.06 -14.20
C GLY A 92 -8.98 1.48 -12.98
N ASN A 93 -10.06 0.77 -13.29
CA ASN A 93 -10.87 0.08 -12.29
C ASN A 93 -10.30 -1.35 -12.06
N THR A 94 -9.36 -1.47 -11.11
CA THR A 94 -8.73 -2.74 -10.73
C THR A 94 -9.35 -3.35 -9.48
N ALA A 95 -10.34 -2.70 -8.85
CA ALA A 95 -10.88 -3.08 -7.55
C ALA A 95 -11.38 -4.53 -7.49
N THR A 96 -12.09 -5.01 -8.51
CA THR A 96 -12.61 -6.39 -8.55
C THR A 96 -11.47 -7.42 -8.62
N ALA A 97 -10.45 -7.16 -9.44
CA ALA A 97 -9.30 -8.05 -9.56
C ALA A 97 -8.46 -8.06 -8.27
N THR A 98 -8.21 -6.89 -7.69
CA THR A 98 -7.53 -6.74 -6.40
C THR A 98 -8.29 -7.47 -5.28
N LEU A 99 -9.61 -7.31 -5.20
CA LEU A 99 -10.45 -8.01 -4.23
C LEU A 99 -10.34 -9.53 -4.37
N ALA A 100 -10.44 -10.05 -5.60
CA ALA A 100 -10.33 -11.48 -5.86
C ALA A 100 -8.96 -12.01 -5.44
N ARG A 101 -7.89 -11.26 -5.73
CA ARG A 101 -6.51 -11.61 -5.37
C ARG A 101 -6.29 -11.62 -3.86
N LEU A 102 -6.77 -10.61 -3.14
CA LEU A 102 -6.69 -10.56 -1.68
C LEU A 102 -7.44 -11.75 -1.05
N LYS A 103 -8.63 -12.09 -1.55
CA LYS A 103 -9.37 -13.28 -1.09
C LYS A 103 -8.60 -14.58 -1.32
N GLN A 104 -7.91 -14.73 -2.46
CA GLN A 104 -7.04 -15.89 -2.72
C GLN A 104 -5.92 -16.02 -1.69
N HIS A 105 -5.45 -14.89 -1.13
CA HIS A 105 -4.43 -14.85 -0.08
C HIS A 105 -5.00 -14.84 1.35
N GLY A 106 -6.26 -15.24 1.51
CA GLY A 106 -6.88 -15.42 2.83
C GLY A 106 -7.40 -14.14 3.47
N PHE A 107 -7.45 -13.01 2.75
CA PHE A 107 -8.14 -11.82 3.25
C PHE A 107 -9.65 -12.03 3.24
N ARG A 108 -10.30 -11.57 4.30
CA ARG A 108 -11.75 -11.64 4.50
C ARG A 108 -12.36 -10.26 4.38
N ALA A 109 -13.45 -10.15 3.62
CA ALA A 109 -14.21 -8.91 3.54
C ALA A 109 -14.91 -8.62 4.89
N LEU A 110 -14.78 -7.40 5.36
CA LEU A 110 -15.44 -6.88 6.56
C LEU A 110 -16.64 -5.99 6.20
N GLU A 111 -16.50 -5.21 5.14
CA GLU A 111 -17.50 -4.21 4.73
C GLU A 111 -17.46 -4.00 3.22
N GLU A 112 -18.64 -3.85 2.62
CA GLU A 112 -18.81 -3.49 1.22
C GLU A 112 -19.91 -2.43 1.13
N LYS A 113 -19.55 -1.23 0.67
CA LYS A 113 -20.46 -0.09 0.50
C LYS A 113 -20.15 0.64 -0.80
N GLY A 114 -20.91 0.35 -1.85
CA GLY A 114 -20.81 1.03 -3.15
C GLY A 114 -19.41 0.93 -3.77
N ALA A 115 -18.70 2.07 -3.84
CA ALA A 115 -17.35 2.16 -4.40
C ALA A 115 -16.24 1.76 -3.40
N TYR A 116 -16.60 1.41 -2.17
CA TYR A 116 -15.69 1.18 -1.05
C TYR A 116 -15.79 -0.27 -0.54
N LEU A 117 -14.65 -0.89 -0.29
CA LEU A 117 -14.50 -2.24 0.27
C LEU A 117 -13.48 -2.20 1.41
N ARG A 118 -13.75 -2.90 2.51
CA ARG A 118 -12.79 -3.13 3.59
C ARG A 118 -12.58 -4.61 3.80
N LEU A 119 -11.31 -4.99 3.94
CA LEU A 119 -10.85 -6.35 4.19
C LEU A 119 -9.91 -6.38 5.38
N GLU A 120 -9.85 -7.56 6.00
CA GLU A 120 -8.88 -7.91 7.02
C GLU A 120 -8.08 -9.11 6.53
N GLY A 121 -6.78 -9.09 6.75
CA GLY A 121 -5.90 -10.21 6.48
C GLY A 121 -4.61 -10.10 7.28
N LYS A 122 -3.60 -10.83 6.85
CA LYS A 122 -2.26 -10.75 7.42
C LYS A 122 -1.30 -10.20 6.38
N ASP A 123 -0.41 -9.34 6.85
CA ASP A 123 0.80 -8.98 6.14
C ASP A 123 1.65 -10.26 5.98
N ASP A 124 2.03 -10.64 4.76
CA ASP A 124 2.77 -11.88 4.52
C ASP A 124 4.25 -11.75 4.93
N ASP A 125 4.81 -10.54 4.89
CA ASP A 125 6.16 -10.24 5.33
C ASP A 125 6.31 -10.31 6.85
N THR A 126 5.38 -9.72 7.60
CA THR A 126 5.47 -9.66 9.07
C THR A 126 4.55 -10.63 9.81
N GLY A 127 3.59 -11.24 9.12
CA GLY A 127 2.52 -12.06 9.70
C GLY A 127 1.47 -11.27 10.50
N ARG A 128 1.60 -9.94 10.58
CA ARG A 128 0.77 -9.08 11.43
C ARG A 128 -0.60 -8.82 10.80
N PRO A 129 -1.66 -8.67 11.59
CA PRO A 129 -2.96 -8.34 11.05
C PRO A 129 -2.97 -6.93 10.44
N VAL A 130 -3.60 -6.81 9.27
CA VAL A 130 -3.74 -5.54 8.54
C VAL A 130 -5.18 -5.34 8.08
N ILE A 131 -5.56 -4.08 7.93
CA ILE A 131 -6.80 -3.65 7.31
C ILE A 131 -6.48 -3.08 5.94
N VAL A 132 -7.12 -3.64 4.91
CA VAL A 132 -7.02 -3.17 3.53
C VAL A 132 -8.35 -2.52 3.13
N THR A 133 -8.27 -1.31 2.62
CA THR A 133 -9.39 -0.58 2.04
C THR A 133 -9.17 -0.45 0.55
N ILE A 134 -10.15 -0.84 -0.25
CA ILE A 134 -10.17 -0.58 -1.68
C ILE A 134 -11.25 0.46 -1.94
N SER A 135 -10.87 1.61 -2.49
CA SER A 135 -11.79 2.65 -2.92
C SER A 135 -11.66 2.91 -4.41
N ARG A 136 -12.76 3.32 -5.03
CA ARG A 136 -12.80 3.76 -6.42
C ARG A 136 -13.25 5.20 -6.49
N LEU A 137 -12.54 5.99 -7.28
CA LEU A 137 -12.91 7.36 -7.60
C LEU A 137 -12.64 7.58 -9.08
N GLU A 138 -13.69 7.85 -9.85
CA GLU A 138 -13.60 8.01 -11.31
C GLU A 138 -12.92 6.79 -11.98
N ASP A 139 -11.81 7.02 -12.70
CA ASP A 139 -11.01 5.99 -13.34
C ASP A 139 -9.87 5.48 -12.43
N LEU A 140 -9.84 5.82 -11.15
CA LEU A 140 -8.79 5.42 -10.22
C LEU A 140 -9.26 4.35 -9.23
N THR A 141 -8.36 3.42 -8.93
CA THR A 141 -8.51 2.48 -7.82
C THR A 141 -7.41 2.77 -6.80
N THR A 142 -7.79 3.02 -5.55
CA THR A 142 -6.84 3.18 -4.44
C THR A 142 -6.95 1.99 -3.51
N VAL A 143 -5.81 1.42 -3.15
CA VAL A 143 -5.69 0.35 -2.16
C VAL A 143 -4.88 0.87 -1.00
N THR A 144 -5.52 1.07 0.15
CA THR A 144 -4.90 1.56 1.37
C THR A 144 -4.76 0.44 2.37
N THR A 145 -3.58 0.27 2.95
CA THR A 145 -3.28 -0.75 3.95
C THR A 145 -2.79 -0.09 5.24
N PHE A 146 -3.37 -0.47 6.38
CA PHE A 146 -2.91 -0.07 7.70
C PHE A 146 -2.67 -1.31 8.56
N GLU A 147 -1.72 -1.20 9.50
CA GLU A 147 -1.66 -2.16 10.60
C GLU A 147 -2.98 -2.11 11.39
N LYS A 148 -3.51 -3.28 11.76
CA LYS A 148 -4.87 -3.38 12.31
C LYS A 148 -5.02 -2.64 13.64
N ALA A 149 -4.09 -2.80 14.58
CA ALA A 149 -4.20 -2.13 15.87
C ALA A 149 -4.15 -0.60 15.72
N PHE A 150 -3.30 -0.08 14.83
CA PHE A 150 -3.26 1.33 14.47
C PHE A 150 -4.61 1.81 13.90
N TYR A 151 -5.18 1.07 12.95
CA TYR A 151 -6.46 1.39 12.34
C TYR A 151 -7.60 1.43 13.38
N GLU A 152 -7.68 0.42 14.24
CA GLU A 152 -8.70 0.31 15.29
C GLU A 152 -8.56 1.39 16.36
N GLN A 153 -7.33 1.70 16.79
CA GLN A 153 -7.08 2.77 17.75
C GLN A 153 -7.61 4.11 17.24
N ARG A 154 -7.52 4.36 15.93
CA ARG A 154 -7.89 5.61 15.31
C ARG A 154 -9.39 5.77 15.09
N ASN A 155 -10.08 4.69 14.72
CA ASN A 155 -11.55 4.72 14.56
C ASN A 155 -12.32 4.80 15.88
N ASN A 156 -11.65 4.51 17.01
CA ASN A 156 -12.24 4.61 18.34
C ASN A 156 -11.98 5.97 19.02
N ARG A 157 -11.37 6.92 18.31
CA ARG A 157 -11.19 8.31 18.78
C ARG A 157 -12.28 9.21 18.20
#